data_AF-A0A1H9LU00-F1
#
_entry.id   AF-A0A1H9LU00-F1
#
_cell.length_a   1.000
_cell.length_b   1.000
_cell.length_c   1.000
_cell.angle_alpha   90.00
_cell.angle_beta   90.00
_cell.angle_gamma   90.00
#
_symmetry.space_group_name_H-M   'P 1'
#
loop_
_entity.id
_entity.type
_entity.pdbx_description
1 polymer ?
#
loop_
_entity_poly.entity_id
_entity_poly.type
_entity_poly.pdbx_seq_one_letter_code
_entity_poly.pdbx_strand_id
1 'polypeptide(L)'
;MRMEETVLTEHSLESVRDIINDWDPIGLFPMAPDDEYEDEIRQIYKYISDNADIGKKELATYISNTFIDLFGIDSFTASDIDCLYVAEQILNADF
;
A
#
# COMPACT_ATOMS: atom_id res chain seq x y z
N MET A 1 24.66 -9.32 -15.61
CA MET A 1 24.33 -9.16 -14.18
C MET A 1 23.25 -8.10 -14.07
N ARG A 2 21.98 -8.52 -14.14
CA ARG A 2 20.74 -7.72 -13.98
C ARG A 2 19.57 -8.70 -13.72
N MET A 3 19.79 -9.66 -12.84
CA MET A 3 18.79 -10.68 -12.49
C MET A 3 18.54 -10.73 -10.98
N GLU A 4 19.10 -9.81 -10.20
CA GLU A 4 18.99 -9.82 -8.73
C GLU A 4 18.22 -8.58 -8.26
N GLU A 5 18.51 -7.40 -8.84
CA GLU A 5 17.81 -6.14 -8.54
C GLU A 5 16.34 -6.15 -8.98
N THR A 6 15.98 -6.91 -10.03
CA THR A 6 14.61 -6.95 -10.60
C THR A 6 13.68 -7.92 -9.87
N VAL A 7 14.22 -8.94 -9.18
CA VAL A 7 13.43 -9.96 -8.48
C VAL A 7 13.09 -9.50 -7.07
N LEU A 8 13.98 -8.74 -6.44
CA LEU A 8 13.72 -8.06 -5.16
C LEU A 8 12.57 -7.05 -5.30
N THR A 9 12.49 -6.35 -6.45
CA THR A 9 11.44 -5.35 -6.70
C THR A 9 10.05 -5.95 -6.90
N GLU A 10 9.94 -7.16 -7.46
CA GLU A 10 8.63 -7.80 -7.70
C GLU A 10 8.04 -8.40 -6.42
N HIS A 11 8.86 -9.08 -5.61
CA HIS A 11 8.41 -9.69 -4.35
C HIS A 11 7.89 -8.65 -3.34
N SER A 12 8.59 -7.51 -3.23
CA SER A 12 8.18 -6.42 -2.35
C SER A 12 6.90 -5.74 -2.84
N LEU A 13 6.68 -5.61 -4.16
CA LEU A 13 5.43 -5.09 -4.72
C LEU A 13 4.24 -6.04 -4.48
N GLU A 14 4.45 -7.35 -4.65
CA GLU A 14 3.45 -8.37 -4.34
C GLU A 14 3.04 -8.32 -2.86
N SER A 15 4.00 -8.11 -1.96
CA SER A 15 3.73 -7.97 -0.52
C SER A 15 2.85 -6.75 -0.21
N VAL A 16 3.11 -5.58 -0.84
CA VAL A 16 2.21 -4.42 -0.69
C VAL A 16 0.81 -4.76 -1.21
N ARG A 17 0.72 -5.40 -2.39
CA ARG A 17 -0.56 -5.75 -3.01
C ARG A 17 -1.40 -6.63 -2.10
N ASP A 18 -0.82 -7.71 -1.59
CA ASP A 18 -1.54 -8.67 -0.75
C ASP A 18 -2.05 -8.01 0.54
N ILE A 19 -1.23 -7.16 1.17
CA ILE A 19 -1.61 -6.44 2.39
C ILE A 19 -2.74 -5.44 2.13
N ILE A 20 -2.67 -4.69 1.03
CA ILE A 20 -3.68 -3.68 0.70
C ILE A 20 -5.00 -4.33 0.27
N ASN A 21 -4.95 -5.38 -0.54
CA ASN A 21 -6.14 -6.11 -0.98
C ASN A 21 -6.82 -6.84 0.19
N ASP A 22 -6.06 -7.40 1.14
CA ASP A 22 -6.64 -8.02 2.36
C ASP A 22 -7.25 -6.98 3.29
N TRP A 23 -6.64 -5.78 3.36
CA TRP A 23 -7.17 -4.68 4.17
C TRP A 23 -8.47 -4.09 3.62
N ASP A 24 -8.59 -3.96 2.29
CA ASP A 24 -9.78 -3.45 1.59
C ASP A 24 -10.29 -2.11 2.20
N PRO A 25 -9.50 -1.02 2.10
CA PRO A 25 -9.79 0.24 2.81
C PRO A 25 -11.08 0.94 2.41
N ILE A 26 -11.60 0.61 1.23
CA ILE A 26 -12.82 1.21 0.67
C ILE A 26 -14.01 0.26 0.78
N GLY A 27 -13.79 -1.06 0.88
CA GLY A 27 -14.90 -2.01 0.84
C GLY A 27 -15.49 -2.09 -0.56
N LEU A 28 -14.65 -2.21 -1.58
CA LEU A 28 -15.13 -2.27 -2.96
C LEU A 28 -16.04 -3.51 -3.16
N PHE A 29 -16.92 -3.44 -4.14
CA PHE A 29 -17.99 -4.44 -4.30
C PHE A 29 -17.42 -5.88 -4.33
N PRO A 30 -18.14 -6.89 -3.79
CA PRO A 30 -17.67 -8.28 -3.72
C PRO A 30 -17.40 -8.99 -5.07
N MET A 31 -17.52 -8.26 -6.19
CA MET A 31 -17.25 -8.71 -7.55
C MET A 31 -16.23 -7.79 -8.27
N ALA A 32 -15.53 -6.93 -7.52
CA ALA A 32 -14.44 -6.14 -8.05
C ALA A 32 -13.27 -7.05 -8.45
N PRO A 33 -12.49 -6.66 -9.47
CA PRO A 33 -11.34 -7.45 -9.90
C PRO A 33 -10.18 -7.33 -8.88
N ASP A 34 -9.29 -8.32 -8.85
CA ASP A 34 -8.18 -8.39 -7.88
C ASP A 34 -7.12 -7.26 -8.04
N ASP A 35 -7.17 -6.50 -9.15
CA ASP A 35 -6.29 -5.38 -9.45
C ASP A 35 -6.90 -4.01 -9.13
N GLU A 36 -7.96 -3.97 -8.31
CA GLU A 36 -8.72 -2.75 -8.01
C GLU A 36 -7.92 -1.61 -7.37
N TYR A 37 -6.82 -1.93 -6.66
CA TYR A 37 -5.94 -0.95 -6.01
C TYR A 37 -4.55 -0.86 -6.66
N GLU A 38 -4.37 -1.38 -7.88
CA GLU A 38 -3.04 -1.54 -8.49
C GLU A 38 -2.30 -0.21 -8.66
N ASP A 39 -3.01 0.89 -8.96
CA ASP A 39 -2.43 2.23 -9.09
C ASP A 39 -1.95 2.78 -7.73
N GLU A 40 -2.72 2.57 -6.66
CA GLU A 40 -2.41 2.96 -5.29
C GLU A 40 -1.23 2.16 -4.75
N ILE A 41 -1.25 0.85 -4.96
CA ILE A 41 -0.19 -0.08 -4.57
C ILE A 41 1.13 0.33 -5.21
N ARG A 42 1.13 0.66 -6.51
CA ARG A 42 2.33 1.13 -7.21
C ARG A 42 2.85 2.45 -6.67
N GLN A 43 1.98 3.37 -6.27
CA GLN A 43 2.37 4.64 -5.67
C GLN A 43 2.99 4.44 -4.28
N ILE A 44 2.36 3.63 -3.42
CA ILE A 44 2.86 3.31 -2.08
C ILE A 44 4.22 2.59 -2.19
N TYR A 45 4.32 1.57 -3.04
CA TYR A 45 5.56 0.84 -3.29
C TYR A 45 6.70 1.76 -3.74
N LYS A 46 6.41 2.65 -4.70
CA LYS A 46 7.39 3.62 -5.19
C LYS A 46 7.82 4.57 -4.08
N TYR A 47 6.88 5.08 -3.30
CA TYR A 47 7.18 6.00 -2.21
C TYR A 47 8.09 5.36 -1.14
N ILE A 48 7.85 4.10 -0.77
CA ILE A 48 8.73 3.36 0.15
C ILE A 48 10.11 3.14 -0.48
N SER A 49 10.15 2.72 -1.75
CA SER A 49 11.40 2.47 -2.47
C SER A 49 12.28 3.73 -2.61
N ASP A 50 11.65 4.90 -2.77
CA ASP A 50 12.34 6.18 -2.85
C ASP A 50 12.73 6.73 -1.45
N ASN A 51 12.20 6.15 -0.35
CA ASN A 51 12.40 6.63 1.02
C ASN A 51 12.73 5.48 2.00
N ALA A 52 13.98 4.99 1.95
CA ALA A 52 14.44 3.82 2.72
C ALA A 52 14.30 3.93 4.27
N ASP A 53 14.27 5.14 4.83
CA ASP A 53 14.15 5.38 6.27
C ASP A 53 12.74 5.88 6.69
N ILE A 54 11.73 5.61 5.86
CA ILE A 54 10.37 6.08 6.13
C ILE A 54 9.82 5.51 7.45
N GLY A 55 9.32 6.41 8.30
CA GLY A 55 8.70 6.02 9.55
C GLY A 55 7.26 5.53 9.37
N LYS A 56 6.82 4.58 10.19
CA LYS A 56 5.44 4.05 10.21
C LYS A 56 4.35 5.13 10.12
N LYS A 57 4.47 6.22 10.87
CA LYS A 57 3.46 7.30 10.87
C LYS A 57 3.43 8.08 9.56
N GLU A 58 4.59 8.29 8.95
CA GLU A 58 4.70 8.96 7.67
C GLU A 58 4.09 8.09 6.57
N LEU A 59 4.41 6.79 6.55
CA LEU A 59 3.80 5.85 5.62
C LEU A 59 2.28 5.76 5.80
N ALA A 60 1.79 5.66 7.04
CA ALA A 60 0.35 5.62 7.31
C ALA A 60 -0.39 6.87 6.78
N THR A 61 0.23 8.04 6.92
CA THR A 61 -0.31 9.31 6.40
C THR A 61 -0.29 9.32 4.87
N TYR A 62 0.76 8.77 4.26
CA TYR A 62 0.84 8.67 2.81
C TYR A 62 -0.25 7.74 2.26
N ILE A 63 -0.41 6.56 2.86
CA ILE A 63 -1.43 5.57 2.48
C ILE A 63 -2.83 6.19 2.52
N SER A 64 -3.22 6.82 3.63
CA SER A 64 -4.55 7.43 3.73
C SER A 64 -4.75 8.54 2.70
N ASN A 65 -3.76 9.40 2.48
CA ASN A 65 -3.84 10.43 1.45
C ASN A 65 -3.99 9.83 0.04
N THR A 66 -3.24 8.78 -0.30
CA THR A 66 -3.35 8.10 -1.60
C THR A 66 -4.79 7.64 -1.87
N PHE A 67 -5.44 6.99 -0.91
CA PHE A 67 -6.83 6.55 -1.07
C PHE A 67 -7.83 7.72 -1.06
N ILE A 68 -7.63 8.73 -0.21
CA ILE A 68 -8.50 9.91 -0.14
C ILE A 68 -8.43 10.75 -1.42
N ASP A 69 -7.24 10.92 -2.01
CA ASP A 69 -7.05 11.69 -3.24
C ASP A 69 -7.76 11.04 -4.44
N LEU A 70 -7.87 9.71 -4.45
CA LEU A 70 -8.45 8.96 -5.58
C LEU A 70 -9.94 8.65 -5.42
N PHE A 71 -10.37 8.25 -4.23
CA PHE A 71 -11.75 7.84 -3.95
C PHE A 71 -12.58 8.91 -3.21
N GLY A 72 -11.93 9.94 -2.68
CA GLY A 72 -12.55 10.97 -1.86
C GLY A 72 -12.71 10.57 -0.40
N ILE A 73 -12.68 11.58 0.48
CA ILE A 73 -12.79 11.39 1.93
C ILE A 73 -14.11 10.74 2.36
N ASP A 74 -15.19 10.93 1.61
CA ASP A 74 -16.50 10.33 1.89
C ASP A 74 -16.53 8.81 1.64
N SER A 75 -15.62 8.30 0.80
CA SER A 75 -15.51 6.88 0.47
C SER A 75 -14.49 6.15 1.35
N PHE A 76 -13.52 6.87 1.91
CA PHE A 76 -12.49 6.30 2.76
C PHE A 76 -13.01 6.05 4.18
N THR A 77 -13.17 4.78 4.54
CA THR A 77 -13.81 4.40 5.82
C THR A 77 -12.83 3.98 6.90
N ALA A 78 -11.56 3.76 6.54
CA ALA A 78 -10.53 3.34 7.46
C ALA A 78 -10.10 4.46 8.43
N SER A 79 -9.77 4.07 9.66
CA SER A 79 -9.29 4.99 10.69
C SER A 79 -7.77 5.21 10.61
N ASP A 80 -7.28 6.23 11.33
CA ASP A 80 -5.83 6.44 11.50
C ASP A 80 -5.14 5.21 12.12
N ILE A 81 -5.84 4.47 12.98
CA ILE A 81 -5.31 3.25 13.62
C ILE A 81 -5.16 2.14 12.58
N ASP A 82 -6.12 1.99 11.67
CA ASP A 82 -6.05 1.01 10.59
C ASP A 82 -4.88 1.33 9.64
N CYS A 83 -4.71 2.61 9.29
CA CYS A 83 -3.59 3.06 8.46
C CYS A 83 -2.24 2.79 9.13
N LEU A 84 -2.13 3.01 10.44
CA LEU A 84 -0.92 2.70 11.20
C LEU A 84 -0.62 1.19 11.25
N TYR A 85 -1.66 0.37 11.39
CA TYR A 85 -1.53 -1.07 11.40
C TYR A 85 -1.03 -1.58 10.04
N VAL A 86 -1.63 -1.13 8.95
CA VAL A 86 -1.24 -1.51 7.58
C VAL A 86 0.16 -1.03 7.24
N ALA A 87 0.51 0.21 7.60
CA ALA A 87 1.87 0.72 7.44
C ALA A 87 2.91 -0.13 8.19
N GLU A 88 2.57 -0.63 9.39
CA GLU A 88 3.44 -1.56 10.12
C GLU A 88 3.60 -2.90 9.42
N GLN A 89 2.51 -3.47 8.88
CA GLN A 89 2.58 -4.71 8.12
C GLN A 89 3.48 -4.56 6.90
N ILE A 90 3.32 -3.49 6.14
CA ILE A 90 4.13 -3.20 4.95
C ILE A 90 5.61 -3.06 5.33
N LEU A 91 5.95 -2.26 6.35
CA LEU A 91 7.35 -2.09 6.75
C LEU A 91 8.01 -3.36 7.32
N ASN A 92 7.22 -4.30 7.83
CA ASN A 92 7.72 -5.58 8.32
C ASN A 92 7.78 -6.66 7.22
N ALA A 93 7.16 -6.43 6.06
CA ALA A 93 7.16 -7.36 4.95
C ALA A 93 8.44 -7.18 4.11
N ASP A 94 9.57 -7.72 4.58
CA ASP A 94 10.87 -7.81 3.88
C ASP A 94 11.06 -6.79 2.70
N PHE A 95 11.36 -5.54 3.06
CA PHE A 95 11.81 -4.46 2.15
C PHE A 95 13.30 -4.19 2.30
#